data_AF-A0A964TZJ1-F1
#
_entry.id   AF-A0A964TZJ1-F1
#
_cell.length_a   1.000
_cell.length_b   1.000
_cell.length_c   1.000
_cell.angle_alpha   90.00
_cell.angle_beta   90.00
_cell.angle_gamma   90.00
#
_symmetry.space_group_name_H-M   'P 1'
#
loop_
_entity.id
_entity.type
_entity.pdbx_description
1 polymer ?
#
loop_
_entity_poly.entity_id
_entity_poly.type
_entity_poly.pdbx_seq_one_letter_code
_entity_poly.pdbx_strand_id
1 'polypeptide(L)'
;MDAPVRFPVEQALRTWRAIEGLFMPFIRILLSDYRTTIVRLLVFVLLSTCCIASVGAATFCATTSAELQAALDTAETNGEADEVRVLTGTYTAPAGGFSYNAIGSSGPDQSIEISGGWSGTIGGCGQVLEENAALTVLSGDLSNRVMSVLLPSDADATVRLLSFVSGNTSGQFAGGGLNVQGTNPYNGVITIERNIFLNNEAENGGGLNVFYTGSTAANTLIVNNLFAGNHARDNAGALDLEIEQAPSLSPARGSMLPAVSVTNNTIVDNSLPPIILPPPDLVGGMRIDGTVSNKWVVNNNIWANQATDLFIGNGSGLRLWNNNIQSRAGDAPTSEQNNISAEPEYLDCGLLCVARTPAVSSPLMDAGAFPQTGHPWFLSDTDLRGLTRVRDEGIEIGAYENNTLLFSDRFESAL
;
A
#
# COMPACT_ATOMS: atom_id res chain seq x y z
N MET A 1 27.14 6.59 -82.22
CA MET A 1 26.54 7.81 -82.81
C MET A 1 26.34 8.78 -81.68
N ASP A 2 27.36 9.62 -81.49
CA ASP A 2 27.44 10.63 -80.43
C ASP A 2 26.57 11.84 -80.75
N ALA A 3 25.83 12.31 -79.76
CA ALA A 3 25.42 13.71 -79.65
C ALA A 3 25.40 14.10 -78.15
N PRO A 4 26.31 14.98 -77.69
CA PRO A 4 26.27 15.46 -76.32
C PRO A 4 25.21 16.56 -76.16
N VAL A 5 24.25 16.31 -75.28
CA VAL A 5 23.22 17.28 -74.84
C VAL A 5 23.88 18.32 -73.94
N ARG A 6 23.96 19.58 -74.40
CA ARG A 6 24.33 20.73 -73.57
C ARG A 6 23.10 21.21 -72.80
N PHE A 7 23.11 21.11 -71.47
CA PHE A 7 22.15 21.80 -70.60
C PHE A 7 22.60 23.26 -70.38
N PRO A 8 21.71 24.26 -70.53
CA PRO A 8 22.08 25.67 -70.43
C PRO A 8 22.07 26.15 -68.97
N VAL A 9 23.27 26.29 -68.39
CA VAL A 9 23.52 26.84 -67.03
C VAL A 9 22.96 28.25 -66.86
N GLU A 10 22.76 29.01 -67.94
CA GLU A 10 22.22 30.37 -67.87
C GLU A 10 20.76 30.45 -67.40
N GLN A 11 19.96 29.41 -67.60
CA GLN A 11 18.54 29.45 -67.22
C GLN A 11 18.36 29.28 -65.71
N ALA A 12 19.23 28.49 -65.05
CA ALA A 12 19.23 28.29 -63.60
C ALA A 12 19.68 29.55 -62.83
N LEU A 13 20.66 30.30 -63.37
CA LEU A 13 21.14 31.53 -62.73
C LEU A 13 20.11 32.67 -62.79
N ARG A 14 19.24 32.70 -63.81
CA ARG A 14 18.13 33.66 -63.88
C ARG A 14 17.03 33.34 -62.88
N THR A 15 16.75 32.06 -62.61
CA THR A 15 15.76 31.65 -61.60
C THR A 15 16.24 31.97 -60.19
N TRP A 16 17.54 31.79 -59.91
CA TRP A 16 18.10 32.09 -58.59
C TRP A 16 18.02 33.60 -58.24
N ARG A 17 18.35 34.48 -59.17
CA ARG A 17 18.30 35.94 -58.93
C ARG A 17 16.87 36.48 -58.73
N ALA A 18 15.85 35.80 -59.27
CA ALA A 18 14.45 36.15 -59.01
C ALA A 18 13.98 35.78 -57.59
N ILE A 19 14.59 34.75 -56.99
CA ILE A 19 14.26 34.30 -55.62
C ILE A 19 14.90 35.23 -54.57
N GLU A 20 16.12 35.73 -54.81
CA GLU A 20 16.80 36.65 -53.88
C GLU A 20 16.05 37.99 -53.69
N GLY A 21 15.36 38.48 -54.72
CA GLY A 21 14.56 39.71 -54.64
C GLY A 21 13.28 39.59 -53.80
N LEU A 22 12.74 38.38 -53.64
CA LEU A 22 11.50 38.11 -52.90
C LEU A 22 11.72 37.86 -51.40
N PHE A 23 12.92 37.40 -51.00
CA PHE A 23 13.20 37.05 -49.60
C PHE A 23 13.78 38.19 -48.74
N MET A 24 14.48 39.15 -49.33
CA MET A 24 15.11 40.26 -48.60
C MET A 24 14.16 41.21 -47.85
N PRO A 25 12.94 41.56 -48.32
CA PRO A 25 12.05 42.44 -47.57
C PRO A 25 11.37 41.75 -46.36
N PHE A 26 11.21 40.43 -46.38
CA PHE A 26 10.63 39.68 -45.24
C PHE A 26 11.60 39.57 -44.04
N ILE A 27 12.91 39.49 -44.29
CA ILE A 27 13.93 39.41 -43.23
C ILE A 27 14.09 40.76 -42.49
N ARG A 28 13.87 41.89 -43.16
CA ARG A 28 13.94 43.22 -42.52
C ARG A 28 12.76 43.53 -41.60
N ILE A 29 11.57 42.96 -41.85
CA ILE A 29 10.40 43.12 -40.97
C ILE A 29 10.55 42.27 -39.71
N LEU A 30 11.14 41.07 -39.81
CA LEU A 30 11.40 40.22 -38.64
C LEU A 30 12.45 40.82 -37.68
N LEU A 31 13.48 41.50 -38.17
CA LEU A 31 14.55 42.01 -37.29
C LEU A 31 14.20 43.30 -36.52
N SER A 32 13.13 44.02 -36.92
CA SER A 32 12.66 45.24 -36.24
C SER A 32 11.84 44.97 -34.97
N ASP A 33 11.17 43.81 -34.90
CA ASP A 33 10.30 43.41 -33.76
C ASP A 33 10.92 42.34 -32.85
N TYR A 34 12.10 41.81 -33.21
CA TYR A 34 12.77 40.77 -32.44
C TYR A 34 13.28 41.25 -31.07
N ARG A 35 13.66 42.53 -30.93
CA ARG A 35 14.17 43.06 -29.64
C ARG A 35 13.07 43.20 -28.59
N THR A 36 11.88 43.64 -28.98
CA THR A 36 10.70 43.75 -28.11
C THR A 36 10.11 42.38 -27.78
N THR A 37 10.12 41.45 -28.75
CA THR A 37 9.58 40.09 -28.55
C THR A 37 10.51 39.23 -27.69
N ILE A 38 11.84 39.31 -27.87
CA ILE A 38 12.81 38.61 -27.02
C ILE A 38 12.79 39.15 -25.58
N VAL A 39 12.69 40.48 -25.39
CA VAL A 39 12.59 41.06 -24.04
C VAL A 39 11.27 40.66 -23.37
N ARG A 40 10.15 40.64 -24.09
CA ARG A 40 8.86 40.17 -23.55
C ARG A 40 8.88 38.68 -23.21
N LEU A 41 9.49 37.84 -24.06
CA LEU A 41 9.64 36.41 -23.82
C LEU A 41 10.55 36.14 -22.62
N LEU A 42 11.69 36.85 -22.50
CA LEU A 42 12.59 36.74 -21.36
C LEU A 42 11.95 37.24 -20.07
N VAL A 43 11.14 38.30 -20.10
CA VAL A 43 10.36 38.77 -18.94
C VAL A 43 9.27 37.77 -18.56
N PHE A 44 8.59 37.15 -19.53
CA PHE A 44 7.62 36.08 -19.27
C PHE A 44 8.28 34.83 -18.68
N VAL A 45 9.46 34.44 -19.19
CA VAL A 45 10.24 33.32 -18.65
C VAL A 45 10.76 33.66 -17.24
N LEU A 46 11.31 34.86 -17.01
CA LEU A 46 11.76 35.28 -15.67
C LEU A 46 10.61 35.39 -14.65
N LEU A 47 9.44 35.91 -15.05
CA LEU A 47 8.26 35.97 -14.17
C LEU A 47 7.69 34.57 -13.88
N SER A 48 7.69 33.66 -14.85
CA SER A 48 7.23 32.27 -14.65
C SER A 48 8.19 31.44 -13.79
N THR A 49 9.46 31.83 -13.64
CA THR A 49 10.44 31.07 -12.85
C THR A 49 10.44 31.46 -11.37
N CYS A 50 9.72 32.51 -10.95
CA CYS A 50 9.83 33.08 -9.60
C CYS A 50 8.82 32.54 -8.57
N CYS A 51 7.83 31.73 -8.98
CA CYS A 51 6.72 31.34 -8.10
C CYS A 51 6.40 29.85 -8.10
N ILE A 52 7.37 28.97 -8.38
CA ILE A 52 7.21 27.56 -8.07
C ILE A 52 7.61 27.42 -6.60
N ALA A 53 6.67 27.69 -5.69
CA ALA A 53 6.80 27.17 -4.34
C ALA A 53 6.99 25.66 -4.49
N SER A 54 8.12 25.15 -4.03
CA SER A 54 8.30 23.72 -3.88
C SER A 54 7.13 23.23 -3.06
N VAL A 55 6.22 22.45 -3.67
CA VAL A 55 5.39 21.52 -2.91
C VAL A 55 6.38 20.49 -2.38
N GLY A 56 7.00 20.84 -1.25
CA GLY A 56 7.89 19.96 -0.53
C GLY A 56 7.01 19.03 0.30
N ALA A 57 7.30 17.74 0.25
CA ALA A 57 6.80 16.85 1.28
C ALA A 57 7.60 17.11 2.55
N ALA A 58 6.96 17.41 3.68
CA ALA A 58 7.69 17.52 4.93
C ALA A 58 8.06 16.12 5.41
N THR A 59 9.33 15.93 5.78
CA THR A 59 9.80 14.70 6.38
C THR A 59 10.00 14.92 7.87
N PHE A 60 9.31 14.14 8.68
CA PHE A 60 9.44 14.09 10.13
C PHE A 60 10.21 12.85 10.55
N CYS A 61 11.01 12.96 11.60
CA CYS A 61 11.61 11.83 12.28
C CYS A 61 11.14 11.82 13.74
N ALA A 62 10.52 10.73 14.15
CA ALA A 62 10.13 10.49 15.52
C ALA A 62 11.08 9.50 16.19
N THR A 63 11.59 9.87 17.37
CA THR A 63 12.42 9.01 18.22
C THR A 63 11.77 8.70 19.57
N THR A 64 10.65 9.36 19.87
CA THR A 64 9.82 9.13 21.06
C THR A 64 8.32 9.17 20.72
N SER A 65 7.46 8.65 21.59
CA SER A 65 6.00 8.73 21.41
C SER A 65 5.50 10.17 21.29
N ALA A 66 6.05 11.10 22.07
CA ALA A 66 5.64 12.51 22.02
C ALA A 66 6.02 13.15 20.67
N GLU A 67 7.21 12.84 20.14
CA GLU A 67 7.62 13.31 18.82
C GLU A 67 6.81 12.68 17.70
N LEU A 68 6.43 11.41 17.81
CA LEU A 68 5.54 10.76 16.84
C LEU A 68 4.19 11.47 16.79
N GLN A 69 3.55 11.72 17.92
CA GLN A 69 2.30 12.45 17.92
C GLN A 69 2.46 13.88 17.37
N ALA A 70 3.51 14.60 17.78
CA ALA A 70 3.76 15.96 17.29
C ALA A 70 4.02 16.01 15.77
N ALA A 71 4.65 14.99 15.21
CA ALA A 71 4.84 14.86 13.76
C ALA A 71 3.49 14.67 13.05
N LEU A 72 2.62 13.79 13.57
CA LEU A 72 1.27 13.58 13.02
C LEU A 72 0.41 14.86 13.13
N ASP A 73 0.47 15.57 14.26
CA ASP A 73 -0.25 16.84 14.46
C ASP A 73 0.21 17.92 13.45
N THR A 74 1.50 17.94 13.13
CA THR A 74 2.05 18.89 12.16
C THR A 74 1.63 18.52 10.74
N ALA A 75 1.73 17.24 10.39
CA ALA A 75 1.31 16.71 9.10
C ALA A 75 -0.20 16.91 8.83
N GLU A 76 -1.02 16.90 9.87
CA GLU A 76 -2.46 17.14 9.76
C GLU A 76 -2.79 18.57 9.26
N THR A 77 -1.91 19.54 9.54
CA THR A 77 -2.23 20.97 9.44
C THR A 77 -1.31 21.79 8.53
N ASN A 78 -0.17 21.25 8.07
CA ASN A 78 0.75 21.95 7.17
C ASN A 78 0.23 22.05 5.72
N GLY A 79 -0.72 21.19 5.35
CA GLY A 79 -1.31 21.15 4.00
C GLY A 79 -0.35 20.64 2.93
N GLU A 80 0.58 19.77 3.31
CA GLU A 80 1.53 19.09 2.43
C GLU A 80 1.29 17.57 2.44
N ALA A 81 1.90 16.85 1.50
CA ALA A 81 2.03 15.39 1.62
C ALA A 81 3.21 15.08 2.52
N ASP A 82 3.03 14.29 3.57
CA ASP A 82 4.05 14.14 4.61
C ASP A 82 4.61 12.73 4.72
N GLU A 83 5.88 12.65 5.12
CA GLU A 83 6.55 11.41 5.47
C GLU A 83 6.93 11.43 6.95
N VAL A 84 6.29 10.56 7.74
CA VAL A 84 6.59 10.35 9.15
C VAL A 84 7.43 9.09 9.29
N ARG A 85 8.73 9.29 9.53
CA ARG A 85 9.71 8.23 9.76
C ARG A 85 9.82 7.94 11.24
N VAL A 86 9.65 6.69 11.63
CA VAL A 86 9.72 6.26 13.02
C VAL A 86 11.01 5.46 13.22
N LEU A 87 11.86 5.95 14.11
CA LEU A 87 13.09 5.29 14.48
C LEU A 87 12.78 3.93 15.13
N THR A 88 13.63 2.92 14.91
CA THR A 88 13.52 1.65 15.62
C THR A 88 13.44 1.85 17.15
N GLY A 89 12.57 1.09 17.80
CA GLY A 89 12.24 1.26 19.22
C GLY A 89 10.80 0.86 19.55
N THR A 90 10.40 1.14 20.79
CA THR A 90 9.04 0.90 21.28
C THR A 90 8.40 2.22 21.71
N TYR A 91 7.20 2.47 21.22
CA TYR A 91 6.44 3.70 21.38
C TYR A 91 5.09 3.37 22.00
N THR A 92 4.93 3.70 23.28
CA THR A 92 3.63 3.58 23.95
C THR A 92 2.70 4.69 23.44
N ALA A 93 1.51 4.30 23.00
CA ALA A 93 0.51 5.22 22.51
C ALA A 93 0.01 6.13 23.65
N PRO A 94 -0.23 7.42 23.39
CA PRO A 94 -0.82 8.31 24.37
C PRO A 94 -2.28 7.91 24.66
N ALA A 95 -2.90 8.58 25.64
CA ALA A 95 -4.32 8.38 25.91
C ALA A 95 -5.16 8.65 24.65
N GLY A 96 -5.95 7.67 24.21
CA GLY A 96 -6.73 7.73 22.98
C GLY A 96 -6.02 7.21 21.72
N GLY A 97 -4.72 6.89 21.81
CA GLY A 97 -3.91 6.39 20.70
C GLY A 97 -3.16 7.47 19.92
N PHE A 98 -2.23 7.06 19.06
CA PHE A 98 -1.66 7.97 18.08
C PHE A 98 -2.74 8.39 17.08
N SER A 99 -2.81 9.68 16.72
CA SER A 99 -3.88 10.19 15.87
C SER A 99 -3.33 11.04 14.73
N TYR A 100 -3.84 10.79 13.52
CA TYR A 100 -3.76 11.68 12.37
C TYR A 100 -5.19 11.90 11.87
N ASN A 101 -5.69 13.13 11.91
CA ASN A 101 -7.06 13.44 11.52
C ASN A 101 -7.15 14.65 10.59
N ALA A 102 -6.87 14.42 9.31
CA ALA A 102 -6.92 15.48 8.31
C ALA A 102 -8.35 15.78 7.80
N ILE A 103 -9.41 15.23 8.43
CA ILE A 103 -10.78 15.54 8.03
C ILE A 103 -11.11 17.00 8.33
N GLY A 104 -11.36 17.78 7.27
CA GLY A 104 -11.73 19.19 7.37
C GLY A 104 -10.54 20.15 7.33
N SER A 105 -9.31 19.64 7.23
CA SER A 105 -8.12 20.45 6.98
C SER A 105 -8.21 21.11 5.59
N SER A 106 -7.75 22.36 5.48
CA SER A 106 -7.89 23.18 4.26
C SER A 106 -6.68 23.13 3.32
N GLY A 107 -5.76 22.18 3.52
CA GLY A 107 -4.55 22.01 2.72
C GLY A 107 -4.80 21.33 1.37
N PRO A 108 -4.06 21.70 0.31
CA PRO A 108 -4.23 21.12 -1.03
C PRO A 108 -3.76 19.66 -1.16
N ASP A 109 -2.87 19.20 -0.28
CA ASP A 109 -2.44 17.80 -0.17
C ASP A 109 -2.36 17.46 1.31
N GLN A 110 -2.89 16.31 1.69
CA GLN A 110 -2.96 15.79 3.07
C GLN A 110 -2.66 14.29 3.04
N SER A 111 -1.85 13.87 2.08
CA SER A 111 -1.41 12.49 1.99
C SER A 111 -0.35 12.22 3.05
N ILE A 112 -0.33 11.00 3.61
CA ILE A 112 0.63 10.66 4.66
C ILE A 112 1.28 9.30 4.42
N GLU A 113 2.60 9.23 4.58
CA GLU A 113 3.35 7.99 4.71
C GLU A 113 3.89 7.87 6.14
N ILE A 114 3.55 6.77 6.82
CA ILE A 114 4.06 6.44 8.15
C ILE A 114 4.86 5.15 8.02
N SER A 115 6.16 5.21 8.31
CA SER A 115 7.04 4.04 8.17
C SER A 115 7.99 3.83 9.34
N GLY A 116 8.19 2.56 9.72
CA GLY A 116 9.18 2.16 10.71
C GLY A 116 10.48 1.62 10.10
N GLY A 117 11.39 1.15 10.96
CA GLY A 117 12.67 0.55 10.57
C GLY A 117 13.81 1.56 10.40
N TRP A 118 13.57 2.84 10.68
CA TRP A 118 14.55 3.89 10.46
C TRP A 118 15.67 3.87 11.51
N SER A 119 16.86 4.28 11.08
CA SER A 119 18.07 4.36 11.91
C SER A 119 18.51 5.81 12.14
N GLY A 120 19.02 6.08 13.35
CA GLY A 120 19.47 7.40 13.79
C GLY A 120 20.90 7.72 13.39
N THR A 121 21.62 6.76 12.80
CA THR A 121 23.06 6.86 12.51
C THR A 121 23.41 8.00 11.54
N ILE A 122 22.49 8.37 10.66
CA ILE A 122 22.65 9.49 9.72
C ILE A 122 21.42 10.39 9.86
N GLY A 123 21.60 11.59 10.38
CA GLY A 123 20.58 12.66 10.33
C GLY A 123 19.29 12.46 11.12
N GLY A 124 19.19 11.44 12.00
CA GLY A 124 17.94 11.12 12.70
C GLY A 124 16.86 10.63 11.72
N CYS A 125 16.80 9.32 11.46
CA CYS A 125 15.96 8.70 10.42
C CYS A 125 16.43 8.89 8.96
N GLY A 126 17.74 8.90 8.72
CA GLY A 126 18.30 9.08 7.36
C GLY A 126 18.37 7.81 6.51
N GLN A 127 18.19 6.62 7.09
CA GLN A 127 18.22 5.35 6.35
C GLN A 127 17.45 4.24 7.07
N VAL A 128 16.91 3.29 6.31
CA VAL A 128 16.43 1.99 6.79
C VAL A 128 17.59 0.99 6.65
N LEU A 129 18.03 0.40 7.76
CA LEU A 129 19.12 -0.58 7.76
C LEU A 129 18.63 -2.02 7.55
N GLU A 130 17.41 -2.30 8.02
CA GLU A 130 16.76 -3.60 7.95
C GLU A 130 15.26 -3.37 7.80
N GLU A 131 14.66 -3.96 6.75
CA GLU A 131 13.22 -3.91 6.51
C GLU A 131 12.50 -4.96 7.37
N ASN A 132 12.43 -4.70 8.67
CA ASN A 132 11.83 -5.62 9.62
C ASN A 132 10.85 -4.88 10.53
N ALA A 133 9.56 -5.14 10.33
CA ALA A 133 8.48 -4.51 11.07
C ALA A 133 8.56 -4.73 12.59
N ALA A 134 9.23 -5.79 13.05
CA ALA A 134 9.42 -6.09 14.47
C ALA A 134 10.34 -5.08 15.19
N LEU A 135 11.13 -4.30 14.45
CA LEU A 135 12.08 -3.33 15.03
C LEU A 135 11.43 -2.02 15.48
N THR A 136 10.22 -1.72 15.01
CA THR A 136 9.48 -0.49 15.37
C THR A 136 8.10 -0.85 15.89
N VAL A 137 7.96 -0.85 17.22
CA VAL A 137 6.77 -1.31 17.91
C VAL A 137 5.97 -0.12 18.41
N LEU A 138 4.74 0.01 17.93
CA LEU A 138 3.74 0.91 18.48
C LEU A 138 2.83 0.09 19.38
N SER A 139 2.72 0.45 20.66
CA SER A 139 1.99 -0.32 21.66
C SER A 139 0.85 0.47 22.28
N GLY A 140 -0.33 -0.15 22.36
CA GLY A 140 -1.50 0.42 23.03
C GLY A 140 -1.51 0.20 24.55
N ASP A 141 -0.51 -0.51 25.09
CA ASP A 141 -0.38 -0.86 26.52
C ASP A 141 -1.69 -1.44 27.10
N LEU A 142 -2.36 -2.28 26.30
CA LEU A 142 -3.63 -2.95 26.60
C LEU A 142 -4.81 -2.02 26.95
N SER A 143 -4.65 -0.71 26.76
CA SER A 143 -5.58 0.31 27.27
C SER A 143 -6.02 1.32 26.22
N ASN A 144 -5.24 1.49 25.16
CA ASN A 144 -5.53 2.43 24.09
C ASN A 144 -5.50 1.73 22.74
N ARG A 145 -6.29 2.25 21.78
CA ARG A 145 -6.00 2.00 20.37
C ARG A 145 -4.55 2.37 20.09
N VAL A 146 -3.85 1.62 19.24
CA VAL A 146 -2.47 2.00 18.91
C VAL A 146 -2.47 3.24 18.01
N MET A 147 -3.18 3.23 16.89
CA MET A 147 -3.22 4.36 15.95
C MET A 147 -4.56 4.53 15.23
N SER A 148 -4.95 5.77 14.95
CA SER A 148 -6.08 6.14 14.08
C SER A 148 -5.64 7.10 12.98
N VAL A 149 -6.03 6.81 11.74
CA VAL A 149 -5.75 7.61 10.55
C VAL A 149 -7.08 7.95 9.89
N LEU A 150 -7.46 9.22 9.92
CA LEU A 150 -8.70 9.73 9.34
C LEU A 150 -8.37 10.66 8.17
N LEU A 151 -8.81 10.29 6.97
CA LEU A 151 -8.37 10.87 5.71
C LEU A 151 -9.49 11.72 5.06
N PRO A 152 -9.17 12.89 4.50
CA PRO A 152 -10.08 13.62 3.62
C PRO A 152 -10.32 12.88 2.30
N SER A 153 -11.14 13.44 1.41
CA SER A 153 -11.64 12.75 0.21
C SER A 153 -10.54 12.24 -0.70
N ASP A 154 -9.46 12.99 -0.90
CA ASP A 154 -8.48 12.69 -1.97
C ASP A 154 -7.07 12.40 -1.44
N ALA A 155 -6.91 12.26 -0.12
CA ALA A 155 -5.61 11.96 0.50
C ALA A 155 -5.24 10.48 0.40
N ASP A 156 -3.98 10.22 0.13
CA ASP A 156 -3.43 8.87 0.20
C ASP A 156 -2.86 8.58 1.60
N ALA A 157 -2.87 7.33 2.02
CA ALA A 157 -2.20 6.88 3.23
C ALA A 157 -1.36 5.63 2.96
N THR A 158 -0.11 5.65 3.38
CA THR A 158 0.75 4.46 3.41
C THR A 158 1.22 4.22 4.83
N VAL A 159 1.01 3.00 5.35
CA VAL A 159 1.49 2.57 6.66
C VAL A 159 2.30 1.30 6.49
N ARG A 160 3.59 1.33 6.84
CA ARG A 160 4.48 0.18 6.59
C ARG A 160 5.59 -0.01 7.61
N LEU A 161 6.08 -1.25 7.72
CA LEU A 161 7.22 -1.62 8.58
C LEU A 161 7.02 -1.27 10.06
N LEU A 162 5.79 -1.42 10.56
CA LEU A 162 5.43 -1.17 11.96
C LEU A 162 4.82 -2.43 12.59
N SER A 163 5.02 -2.59 13.90
CA SER A 163 4.29 -3.56 14.71
C SER A 163 3.27 -2.84 15.59
N PHE A 164 1.99 -3.11 15.39
CA PHE A 164 0.87 -2.65 16.22
C PHE A 164 0.56 -3.72 17.26
N VAL A 165 0.86 -3.45 18.53
CA VAL A 165 0.82 -4.47 19.59
C VAL A 165 -0.03 -4.04 20.77
N SER A 166 -0.86 -4.96 21.29
CA SER A 166 -1.59 -4.74 22.54
C SER A 166 -2.46 -3.49 22.52
N GLY A 167 -3.03 -3.15 21.36
CA GLY A 167 -4.09 -2.16 21.23
C GLY A 167 -5.36 -2.62 21.92
N ASN A 168 -6.09 -1.72 22.55
CA ASN A 168 -7.42 -2.00 23.10
C ASN A 168 -8.32 -0.79 22.95
N THR A 169 -9.46 -0.96 22.29
CA THR A 169 -10.53 0.05 22.32
C THR A 169 -11.62 -0.33 23.31
N SER A 170 -12.08 0.62 24.13
CA SER A 170 -13.27 0.40 24.98
C SER A 170 -14.55 0.75 24.23
N GLY A 171 -15.61 -0.04 24.38
CA GLY A 171 -16.91 0.27 23.76
C GLY A 171 -16.96 -0.08 22.26
N GLN A 172 -17.70 0.71 21.48
CA GLN A 172 -18.09 0.39 20.10
C GLN A 172 -17.11 0.88 19.03
N PHE A 173 -15.82 0.72 19.29
CA PHE A 173 -14.76 1.25 18.44
C PHE A 173 -14.00 0.11 17.78
N ALA A 174 -13.81 0.20 16.47
CA ALA A 174 -13.07 -0.78 15.67
C ALA A 174 -11.54 -0.51 15.64
N GLY A 175 -10.74 -1.45 15.13
CA GLY A 175 -9.32 -1.23 14.85
C GLY A 175 -8.49 -1.04 16.12
N GLY A 176 -8.26 -2.11 16.88
CA GLY A 176 -7.50 -2.05 18.14
C GLY A 176 -6.04 -1.68 17.89
N GLY A 177 -5.44 -2.31 16.88
CA GLY A 177 -4.14 -1.91 16.35
C GLY A 177 -4.26 -0.62 15.54
N LEU A 178 -4.82 -0.72 14.33
CA LEU A 178 -4.95 0.41 13.43
C LEU A 178 -6.41 0.59 12.98
N ASN A 179 -6.89 1.82 13.01
CA ASN A 179 -8.15 2.22 12.41
C ASN A 179 -7.88 3.24 11.29
N VAL A 180 -8.25 2.91 10.06
CA VAL A 180 -8.17 3.81 8.92
C VAL A 180 -9.57 4.12 8.41
N GLN A 181 -9.90 5.41 8.28
CA GLN A 181 -11.17 5.83 7.71
C GLN A 181 -10.98 6.94 6.70
N GLY A 182 -11.77 6.91 5.63
CA GLY A 182 -11.88 7.99 4.66
C GLY A 182 -13.21 8.74 4.82
N THR A 183 -13.26 10.01 4.43
CA THR A 183 -14.54 10.75 4.33
C THR A 183 -15.51 10.09 3.33
N ASN A 184 -16.78 10.48 3.37
CA ASN A 184 -17.75 10.08 2.35
C ASN A 184 -18.07 11.27 1.42
N PRO A 185 -17.68 11.25 0.13
CA PRO A 185 -16.96 10.17 -0.57
C PRO A 185 -15.44 10.19 -0.33
N TYR A 186 -14.79 9.03 -0.51
CA TYR A 186 -13.33 8.86 -0.54
C TYR A 186 -12.86 8.44 -1.95
N ASN A 187 -11.69 8.92 -2.35
CA ASN A 187 -11.08 8.78 -3.68
C ASN A 187 -9.56 8.52 -3.62
N GLY A 188 -8.96 8.53 -2.44
CA GLY A 188 -7.51 8.30 -2.27
C GLY A 188 -7.12 6.83 -2.29
N VAL A 189 -5.82 6.59 -2.05
CA VAL A 189 -5.22 5.26 -1.97
C VAL A 189 -4.79 4.96 -0.53
N ILE A 190 -5.29 3.85 0.04
CA ILE A 190 -4.85 3.32 1.32
C ILE A 190 -3.95 2.12 1.08
N THR A 191 -2.71 2.17 1.57
CA THR A 191 -1.74 1.07 1.50
C THR A 191 -1.27 0.68 2.90
N ILE A 192 -1.59 -0.53 3.33
CA ILE A 192 -1.14 -1.11 4.58
C ILE A 192 -0.24 -2.29 4.23
N GLU A 193 1.06 -2.11 4.37
CA GLU A 193 2.04 -3.04 3.82
C GLU A 193 3.13 -3.43 4.82
N ARG A 194 3.46 -4.73 4.90
CA ARG A 194 4.56 -5.23 5.74
C ARG A 194 4.46 -4.76 7.19
N ASN A 195 3.30 -4.89 7.81
CA ASN A 195 3.09 -4.63 9.24
C ASN A 195 2.80 -5.91 10.02
N ILE A 196 2.98 -5.83 11.34
CA ILE A 196 2.59 -6.88 12.28
C ILE A 196 1.47 -6.34 13.18
N PHE A 197 0.35 -7.05 13.25
CA PHE A 197 -0.77 -6.78 14.15
C PHE A 197 -0.85 -7.92 15.15
N LEU A 198 -0.48 -7.65 16.40
CA LEU A 198 -0.31 -8.67 17.43
C LEU A 198 -1.11 -8.36 18.70
N ASN A 199 -1.96 -9.29 19.12
CA ASN A 199 -2.67 -9.23 20.41
C ASN A 199 -3.45 -7.93 20.62
N ASN A 200 -4.06 -7.40 19.56
CA ASN A 200 -4.92 -6.22 19.66
C ASN A 200 -6.38 -6.62 19.91
N GLU A 201 -7.13 -5.76 20.58
CA GLU A 201 -8.53 -5.95 20.93
C GLU A 201 -9.39 -4.76 20.47
N ALA A 202 -10.53 -5.04 19.82
CA ALA A 202 -11.53 -4.03 19.49
C ALA A 202 -12.96 -4.60 19.47
N GLU A 203 -13.98 -3.77 19.22
CA GLU A 203 -15.32 -4.30 18.90
C GLU A 203 -15.28 -5.06 17.56
N ASN A 204 -14.76 -4.41 16.52
CA ASN A 204 -14.55 -4.99 15.19
C ASN A 204 -13.12 -4.78 14.72
N GLY A 205 -12.56 -5.70 13.94
CA GLY A 205 -11.22 -5.53 13.36
C GLY A 205 -10.15 -5.39 14.44
N GLY A 206 -9.97 -6.43 15.28
CA GLY A 206 -9.07 -6.37 16.44
C GLY A 206 -7.68 -5.84 16.06
N GLY A 207 -7.09 -6.40 15.00
CA GLY A 207 -5.83 -5.90 14.41
C GLY A 207 -6.00 -4.61 13.61
N LEU A 208 -6.77 -4.68 12.52
CA LEU A 208 -6.98 -3.59 11.56
C LEU A 208 -8.46 -3.42 11.23
N ASN A 209 -8.90 -2.17 11.20
CA ASN A 209 -10.17 -1.77 10.61
C ASN A 209 -9.94 -0.75 9.49
N VAL A 210 -10.53 -0.98 8.33
CA VAL A 210 -10.57 -0.03 7.22
C VAL A 210 -12.02 0.18 6.80
N PHE A 211 -12.49 1.42 6.91
CA PHE A 211 -13.86 1.79 6.57
C PHE A 211 -13.92 3.07 5.75
N TYR A 212 -14.60 3.04 4.61
CA TYR A 212 -14.98 4.26 3.90
C TYR A 212 -16.10 3.99 2.89
N THR A 213 -16.80 5.06 2.51
CA THR A 213 -17.65 5.06 1.32
C THR A 213 -16.88 5.74 0.19
N GLY A 214 -16.46 4.96 -0.79
CA GLY A 214 -15.71 5.40 -1.95
C GLY A 214 -16.59 6.12 -2.98
N SER A 215 -15.92 6.71 -3.96
CA SER A 215 -16.53 7.18 -5.21
C SER A 215 -15.78 6.56 -6.40
N THR A 216 -15.28 7.35 -7.35
CA THR A 216 -14.82 6.84 -8.65
C THR A 216 -13.36 6.38 -8.68
N ALA A 217 -12.61 6.54 -7.58
CA ALA A 217 -11.15 6.47 -7.61
C ALA A 217 -10.48 5.73 -6.44
N ALA A 218 -11.21 5.36 -5.38
CA ALA A 218 -10.59 4.83 -4.17
C ALA A 218 -9.97 3.44 -4.38
N ASN A 219 -8.76 3.26 -3.84
CA ASN A 219 -8.05 1.98 -3.83
C ASN A 219 -7.59 1.61 -2.41
N THR A 220 -7.67 0.33 -2.06
CA THR A 220 -7.11 -0.22 -0.83
C THR A 220 -6.21 -1.43 -1.10
N LEU A 221 -4.97 -1.37 -0.60
CA LEU A 221 -3.97 -2.42 -0.70
C LEU A 221 -3.57 -2.87 0.72
N ILE A 222 -3.87 -4.12 1.06
CA ILE A 222 -3.46 -4.76 2.32
C ILE A 222 -2.50 -5.90 1.98
N VAL A 223 -1.20 -5.69 2.17
CA VAL A 223 -0.15 -6.50 1.53
C VAL A 223 0.91 -6.96 2.54
N ASN A 224 1.27 -8.23 2.54
CA ASN A 224 2.40 -8.76 3.33
C ASN A 224 2.32 -8.49 4.85
N ASN A 225 1.11 -8.39 5.42
CA ASN A 225 0.96 -8.17 6.84
C ASN A 225 0.80 -9.50 7.59
N LEU A 226 1.26 -9.53 8.84
CA LEU A 226 0.97 -10.58 9.80
C LEU A 226 -0.12 -10.10 10.76
N PHE A 227 -1.19 -10.88 10.90
CA PHE A 227 -2.22 -10.70 11.92
C PHE A 227 -2.26 -11.93 12.81
N ALA A 228 -1.83 -11.79 14.07
CA ALA A 228 -1.73 -12.91 15.00
C ALA A 228 -2.33 -12.57 16.37
N GLY A 229 -3.12 -13.49 16.93
CA GLY A 229 -3.60 -13.38 18.31
C GLY A 229 -4.53 -12.19 18.58
N ASN A 230 -5.05 -11.53 17.56
CA ASN A 230 -5.96 -10.41 17.75
C ASN A 230 -7.35 -10.90 18.18
N HIS A 231 -8.11 -10.04 18.84
CA HIS A 231 -9.43 -10.33 19.38
C HIS A 231 -10.42 -9.26 18.94
N ALA A 232 -11.60 -9.67 18.48
CA ALA A 232 -12.73 -8.76 18.31
C ALA A 232 -13.88 -9.20 19.20
N ARG A 233 -14.59 -8.26 19.81
CA ARG A 233 -15.74 -8.58 20.69
C ARG A 233 -16.99 -8.94 19.91
N ASP A 234 -17.11 -8.42 18.68
CA ASP A 234 -18.22 -8.67 17.79
C ASP A 234 -17.73 -9.42 16.55
N ASN A 235 -16.98 -8.77 15.64
CA ASN A 235 -16.58 -9.40 14.39
C ASN A 235 -15.16 -9.10 13.92
N ALA A 236 -14.59 -9.99 13.11
CA ALA A 236 -13.28 -9.88 12.48
C ALA A 236 -12.14 -9.64 13.48
N GLY A 237 -11.74 -10.68 14.21
CA GLY A 237 -10.61 -10.60 15.15
C GLY A 237 -9.34 -10.03 14.52
N ALA A 238 -9.03 -10.37 13.27
CA ALA A 238 -7.83 -9.90 12.58
C ALA A 238 -8.04 -8.57 11.83
N LEU A 239 -8.91 -8.60 10.81
CA LEU A 239 -9.05 -7.56 9.79
C LEU A 239 -10.51 -7.40 9.41
N ASP A 240 -11.05 -6.21 9.68
CA ASP A 240 -12.36 -5.79 9.17
C ASP A 240 -12.18 -4.79 8.02
N LEU A 241 -12.80 -5.11 6.88
CA LEU A 241 -12.74 -4.32 5.67
C LEU A 241 -14.15 -4.07 5.15
N GLU A 242 -14.68 -2.88 5.39
CA GLU A 242 -16.00 -2.45 4.95
C GLU A 242 -15.87 -1.25 4.01
N ILE A 243 -15.98 -1.53 2.71
CA ILE A 243 -15.82 -0.50 1.68
C ILE A 243 -17.07 -0.41 0.84
N GLU A 244 -17.74 0.73 0.90
CA GLU A 244 -18.97 0.97 0.14
C GLU A 244 -18.69 1.80 -1.12
N GLN A 245 -19.43 1.55 -2.21
CA GLN A 245 -19.46 2.41 -3.41
C GLN A 245 -18.12 2.70 -4.12
N ALA A 246 -17.10 1.85 -3.98
CA ALA A 246 -15.86 2.00 -4.75
C ALA A 246 -16.02 1.51 -6.21
N PRO A 247 -15.24 2.03 -7.17
CA PRO A 247 -15.45 1.79 -8.59
C PRO A 247 -15.03 0.36 -8.97
N SER A 248 -15.55 -0.16 -10.09
CA SER A 248 -15.17 -1.50 -10.61
C SER A 248 -13.72 -1.55 -11.12
N LEU A 249 -13.16 -0.41 -11.50
CA LEU A 249 -11.76 -0.20 -11.84
C LEU A 249 -11.47 1.19 -11.32
N SER A 250 -10.33 1.40 -10.67
CA SER A 250 -9.89 2.75 -10.40
C SER A 250 -9.04 3.23 -11.56
N PRO A 251 -9.58 4.02 -12.51
CA PRO A 251 -8.73 4.76 -13.44
C PRO A 251 -7.94 5.87 -12.72
N ALA A 252 -8.11 6.03 -11.40
CA ALA A 252 -7.35 7.02 -10.65
C ALA A 252 -5.87 6.77 -10.87
N ARG A 253 -5.23 7.79 -11.46
CA ARG A 253 -3.79 7.82 -11.72
C ARG A 253 -3.29 6.72 -12.67
N GLY A 254 -4.17 6.11 -13.47
CA GLY A 254 -3.78 5.15 -14.51
C GLY A 254 -3.36 3.77 -13.99
N SER A 255 -3.67 3.43 -12.73
CA SER A 255 -3.44 2.09 -12.19
C SER A 255 -4.46 1.11 -12.75
N MET A 256 -4.01 -0.09 -13.13
CA MET A 256 -4.92 -1.19 -13.49
C MET A 256 -5.29 -2.07 -12.28
N LEU A 257 -4.84 -1.70 -11.08
CA LEU A 257 -5.05 -2.51 -9.89
C LEU A 257 -6.54 -2.59 -9.51
N PRO A 258 -6.94 -3.66 -8.80
CA PRO A 258 -8.26 -3.76 -8.21
C PRO A 258 -8.52 -2.64 -7.21
N ALA A 259 -9.79 -2.26 -7.04
CA ALA A 259 -10.18 -1.29 -6.02
C ALA A 259 -9.85 -1.78 -4.60
N VAL A 260 -9.90 -3.10 -4.38
CA VAL A 260 -9.45 -3.73 -3.13
C VAL A 260 -8.54 -4.90 -3.46
N SER A 261 -7.32 -4.89 -2.93
CA SER A 261 -6.39 -6.02 -2.97
C SER A 261 -5.95 -6.39 -1.57
N VAL A 262 -6.24 -7.61 -1.15
CA VAL A 262 -5.70 -8.22 0.07
C VAL A 262 -4.79 -9.35 -0.37
N THR A 263 -3.48 -9.12 -0.34
CA THR A 263 -2.52 -10.05 -0.94
C THR A 263 -1.41 -10.45 0.00
N ASN A 264 -1.07 -11.74 -0.04
CA ASN A 264 0.10 -12.27 0.65
C ASN A 264 0.14 -11.96 2.16
N ASN A 265 -1.00 -11.94 2.84
CA ASN A 265 -1.05 -11.76 4.31
C ASN A 265 -1.07 -13.12 5.02
N THR A 266 -0.57 -13.14 6.26
CA THR A 266 -0.73 -14.29 7.16
C THR A 266 -1.66 -13.89 8.31
N ILE A 267 -2.81 -14.56 8.43
CA ILE A 267 -3.88 -14.27 9.37
C ILE A 267 -4.15 -15.53 10.19
N VAL A 268 -3.63 -15.56 11.42
CA VAL A 268 -3.61 -16.77 12.24
C VAL A 268 -3.94 -16.53 13.69
N ASP A 269 -4.54 -17.53 14.35
CA ASP A 269 -4.76 -17.53 15.80
C ASP A 269 -5.60 -16.34 16.31
N ASN A 270 -6.43 -15.73 15.47
CA ASN A 270 -7.29 -14.60 15.88
C ASN A 270 -8.62 -15.12 16.44
N SER A 271 -9.20 -14.37 17.38
CA SER A 271 -10.27 -14.88 18.26
C SER A 271 -11.46 -13.94 18.39
N LEU A 272 -12.54 -14.50 18.92
CA LEU A 272 -13.77 -13.82 19.32
C LEU A 272 -14.14 -14.28 20.74
N PRO A 273 -15.09 -13.64 21.45
CA PRO A 273 -15.58 -14.20 22.70
C PRO A 273 -16.07 -15.64 22.50
N PRO A 274 -15.89 -16.52 23.48
CA PRO A 274 -16.45 -17.86 23.41
C PRO A 274 -17.98 -17.78 23.35
N ILE A 275 -18.56 -18.12 22.20
CA ILE A 275 -20.01 -18.10 21.98
C ILE A 275 -20.49 -19.54 21.82
N ILE A 276 -21.52 -19.90 22.61
CA ILE A 276 -22.02 -21.28 22.71
C ILE A 276 -22.68 -21.73 21.39
N LEU A 277 -23.15 -20.78 20.57
CA LEU A 277 -23.70 -20.99 19.24
C LEU A 277 -23.40 -19.74 18.39
N PRO A 278 -22.20 -19.64 17.78
CA PRO A 278 -21.85 -18.47 17.01
C PRO A 278 -22.80 -18.34 15.81
N PRO A 279 -23.40 -17.16 15.58
CA PRO A 279 -23.98 -16.82 14.29
C PRO A 279 -23.01 -17.13 13.15
N PRO A 280 -23.51 -17.53 11.96
CA PRO A 280 -22.67 -17.95 10.84
C PRO A 280 -21.80 -16.82 10.24
N ASP A 281 -22.09 -15.58 10.61
CA ASP A 281 -21.41 -14.34 10.21
C ASP A 281 -20.32 -13.90 11.21
N LEU A 282 -20.05 -14.69 12.24
CA LEU A 282 -18.93 -14.44 13.15
C LEU A 282 -17.59 -14.95 12.59
N VAL A 283 -16.58 -14.08 12.66
CA VAL A 283 -15.30 -14.27 12.00
C VAL A 283 -14.16 -13.92 12.96
N GLY A 284 -13.32 -14.90 13.31
CA GLY A 284 -12.09 -14.62 14.03
C GLY A 284 -11.01 -14.06 13.11
N GLY A 285 -10.98 -14.51 11.85
CA GLY A 285 -10.00 -14.06 10.87
C GLY A 285 -10.39 -12.73 10.22
N MET A 286 -10.71 -12.78 8.93
CA MET A 286 -10.93 -11.61 8.08
C MET A 286 -12.35 -11.50 7.57
N ARG A 287 -12.95 -10.31 7.73
CA ARG A 287 -14.20 -9.94 7.08
C ARG A 287 -13.93 -8.99 5.91
N ILE A 288 -14.51 -9.29 4.76
CA ILE A 288 -14.55 -8.39 3.60
C ILE A 288 -16.00 -8.15 3.24
N ASP A 289 -16.43 -6.90 3.38
CA ASP A 289 -17.80 -6.46 3.15
C ASP A 289 -17.86 -5.20 2.28
N GLY A 290 -19.08 -4.87 1.87
CA GLY A 290 -19.42 -3.68 1.10
C GLY A 290 -19.57 -3.93 -0.40
N THR A 291 -20.03 -2.89 -1.09
CA THR A 291 -20.55 -2.96 -2.47
C THR A 291 -19.51 -2.84 -3.59
N VAL A 292 -18.21 -2.87 -3.28
CA VAL A 292 -17.14 -2.82 -4.29
C VAL A 292 -17.19 -4.03 -5.23
N SER A 293 -17.08 -3.78 -6.53
CA SER A 293 -17.25 -4.78 -7.60
C SER A 293 -15.93 -5.31 -8.20
N ASN A 294 -14.77 -4.98 -7.62
CA ASN A 294 -13.49 -5.53 -8.04
C ASN A 294 -12.55 -5.70 -6.84
N LYS A 295 -12.66 -6.89 -6.23
CA LYS A 295 -11.98 -7.25 -4.98
C LYS A 295 -11.12 -8.47 -5.22
N TRP A 296 -9.86 -8.44 -4.79
CA TRP A 296 -8.91 -9.52 -5.01
C TRP A 296 -8.34 -9.96 -3.66
N VAL A 297 -8.48 -11.24 -3.38
CA VAL A 297 -7.93 -11.90 -2.20
C VAL A 297 -7.03 -13.01 -2.72
N VAL A 298 -5.71 -12.78 -2.68
CA VAL A 298 -4.73 -13.63 -3.37
C VAL A 298 -3.55 -13.99 -2.47
N ASN A 299 -3.09 -15.24 -2.51
CA ASN A 299 -1.89 -15.70 -1.78
C ASN A 299 -1.93 -15.49 -0.27
N ASN A 300 -3.10 -15.39 0.36
CA ASN A 300 -3.20 -15.23 1.82
C ASN A 300 -3.23 -16.59 2.51
N ASN A 301 -2.60 -16.68 3.67
CA ASN A 301 -2.79 -17.79 4.59
C ASN A 301 -3.72 -17.36 5.73
N ILE A 302 -4.93 -17.92 5.79
CA ILE A 302 -5.97 -17.57 6.75
C ILE A 302 -6.38 -18.86 7.49
N TRP A 303 -5.83 -19.05 8.68
CA TRP A 303 -5.83 -20.37 9.32
C TRP A 303 -5.93 -20.30 10.85
N ALA A 304 -6.56 -21.31 11.47
CA ALA A 304 -6.66 -21.46 12.93
C ALA A 304 -7.27 -20.23 13.63
N ASN A 305 -8.17 -19.50 12.97
CA ASN A 305 -8.93 -18.45 13.61
C ASN A 305 -10.20 -19.04 14.26
N GLN A 306 -10.68 -18.44 15.34
CA GLN A 306 -11.91 -18.88 15.98
C GLN A 306 -13.13 -18.61 15.09
N ALA A 307 -14.12 -19.50 15.12
CA ALA A 307 -15.32 -19.46 14.27
C ALA A 307 -14.98 -19.60 12.77
N THR A 308 -15.03 -18.51 12.00
CA THR A 308 -14.73 -18.51 10.56
C THR A 308 -13.40 -17.79 10.28
N ASP A 309 -12.60 -18.31 9.34
CA ASP A 309 -11.36 -17.66 8.90
C ASP A 309 -11.62 -16.52 7.93
N LEU A 310 -12.50 -16.73 6.94
CA LEU A 310 -12.89 -15.71 5.95
C LEU A 310 -14.40 -15.57 5.85
N PHE A 311 -14.90 -14.34 5.98
CA PHE A 311 -16.27 -13.99 5.60
C PHE A 311 -16.31 -13.04 4.43
N ILE A 312 -17.21 -13.33 3.51
CA ILE A 312 -17.48 -12.52 2.32
C ILE A 312 -18.90 -11.99 2.43
N GLY A 313 -19.06 -10.70 2.74
CA GLY A 313 -20.39 -10.08 2.85
C GLY A 313 -21.05 -9.86 1.48
N ASN A 314 -20.25 -9.63 0.44
CA ASN A 314 -20.71 -9.51 -0.94
C ASN A 314 -19.69 -10.16 -1.89
N GLY A 315 -20.07 -11.26 -2.53
CA GLY A 315 -19.19 -12.02 -3.42
C GLY A 315 -19.08 -11.47 -4.85
N SER A 316 -19.89 -10.47 -5.20
CA SER A 316 -19.88 -9.86 -6.53
C SER A 316 -18.55 -9.15 -6.80
N GLY A 317 -17.94 -9.47 -7.94
CA GLY A 317 -16.66 -8.89 -8.33
C GLY A 317 -15.46 -9.38 -7.52
N LEU A 318 -15.66 -10.32 -6.58
CA LEU A 318 -14.59 -10.86 -5.75
C LEU A 318 -13.89 -12.04 -6.43
N ARG A 319 -12.56 -11.99 -6.46
CA ARG A 319 -11.69 -13.09 -6.88
C ARG A 319 -10.91 -13.61 -5.68
N LEU A 320 -10.99 -14.91 -5.46
CA LEU A 320 -10.37 -15.60 -4.34
C LEU A 320 -9.41 -16.67 -4.88
N TRP A 321 -8.13 -16.34 -5.04
CA TRP A 321 -7.17 -17.19 -5.76
C TRP A 321 -5.94 -17.56 -4.91
N ASN A 322 -5.48 -18.81 -5.01
CA ASN A 322 -4.23 -19.27 -4.39
C ASN A 322 -4.10 -18.94 -2.90
N ASN A 323 -5.21 -18.95 -2.15
CA ASN A 323 -5.18 -18.76 -0.69
C ASN A 323 -5.15 -20.12 0.01
N ASN A 324 -4.61 -20.16 1.23
CA ASN A 324 -4.83 -21.26 2.16
C ASN A 324 -5.90 -20.84 3.19
N ILE A 325 -7.06 -21.48 3.16
CA ILE A 325 -8.23 -21.10 3.98
C ILE A 325 -8.80 -22.34 4.66
N GLN A 326 -8.86 -22.34 6.00
CA GLN A 326 -9.45 -23.46 6.75
C GLN A 326 -10.99 -23.46 6.67
N SER A 327 -11.62 -22.30 6.83
CA SER A 327 -13.07 -22.15 6.84
C SER A 327 -13.54 -20.84 6.19
N ARG A 328 -14.67 -20.88 5.51
CA ARG A 328 -15.27 -19.70 4.84
C ARG A 328 -16.78 -19.65 5.05
N ALA A 329 -17.30 -18.45 5.25
CA ALA A 329 -18.73 -18.14 5.30
C ALA A 329 -19.10 -16.94 4.42
N GLY A 330 -20.41 -16.68 4.29
CA GLY A 330 -20.97 -15.60 3.48
C GLY A 330 -21.20 -15.98 2.02
N ASP A 331 -21.15 -14.99 1.14
CA ASP A 331 -21.40 -15.11 -0.29
C ASP A 331 -20.30 -15.89 -1.02
N ALA A 332 -20.68 -16.56 -2.10
CA ALA A 332 -19.72 -17.17 -3.01
C ALA A 332 -18.98 -16.10 -3.84
N PRO A 333 -17.64 -16.20 -3.98
CA PRO A 333 -16.88 -15.27 -4.83
C PRO A 333 -17.29 -15.44 -6.30
N THR A 334 -17.11 -14.36 -7.08
CA THR A 334 -17.34 -14.39 -8.54
C THR A 334 -16.36 -15.32 -9.25
N SER A 335 -15.13 -15.43 -8.73
CA SER A 335 -14.14 -16.37 -9.25
C SER A 335 -13.34 -16.97 -8.09
N GLU A 336 -13.18 -18.29 -8.13
CA GLU A 336 -12.40 -19.05 -7.16
C GLU A 336 -11.45 -20.00 -7.90
N GLN A 337 -10.17 -19.99 -7.56
CA GLN A 337 -9.16 -20.78 -8.27
C GLN A 337 -8.00 -21.15 -7.35
N ASN A 338 -7.59 -22.43 -7.38
CA ASN A 338 -6.37 -22.92 -6.72
C ASN A 338 -6.24 -22.58 -5.22
N ASN A 339 -7.35 -22.31 -4.51
CA ASN A 339 -7.29 -22.23 -3.05
C ASN A 339 -7.07 -23.63 -2.48
N ILE A 340 -6.28 -23.70 -1.41
CA ILE A 340 -6.02 -24.92 -0.65
C ILE A 340 -6.61 -24.78 0.76
N SER A 341 -6.76 -25.93 1.43
CA SER A 341 -7.15 -26.00 2.83
C SER A 341 -6.28 -27.06 3.50
N ALA A 342 -5.09 -26.65 3.90
CA ALA A 342 -4.08 -27.53 4.49
C ALA A 342 -3.40 -26.83 5.67
N GLU A 343 -3.14 -27.59 6.74
CA GLU A 343 -2.46 -27.10 7.93
C GLU A 343 -1.08 -26.54 7.56
N PRO A 344 -0.80 -25.25 7.80
CA PRO A 344 0.52 -24.69 7.59
C PRO A 344 1.55 -25.30 8.52
N GLU A 345 2.74 -25.56 7.98
CA GLU A 345 3.92 -25.82 8.79
C GLU A 345 4.81 -24.58 8.78
N TYR A 346 5.23 -24.13 9.96
CA TYR A 346 6.15 -23.00 10.11
C TYR A 346 7.48 -23.42 10.69
N LEU A 347 8.53 -22.67 10.36
CA LEU A 347 9.82 -22.82 11.03
C LEU A 347 9.68 -22.47 12.52
N ASP A 348 10.20 -23.34 13.39
CA ASP A 348 10.40 -22.99 14.79
C ASP A 348 11.54 -21.99 14.92
N CYS A 349 11.21 -20.76 15.28
CA CYS A 349 12.18 -19.68 15.55
C CYS A 349 12.28 -19.34 17.04
N GLY A 350 11.78 -20.22 17.93
CA GLY A 350 11.91 -20.13 19.37
C GLY A 350 10.69 -19.55 20.10
N LEU A 351 10.74 -19.63 21.44
CA LEU A 351 9.61 -19.45 22.38
C LEU A 351 8.81 -18.14 22.28
N LEU A 352 9.36 -17.09 21.68
CA LEU A 352 8.71 -15.77 21.56
C LEU A 352 8.61 -15.30 20.11
N CYS A 353 8.93 -16.18 19.17
CA CYS A 353 8.93 -15.82 17.78
C CYS A 353 7.49 -15.88 17.24
N VAL A 354 7.04 -14.74 16.75
CA VAL A 354 5.74 -14.60 16.08
C VAL A 354 5.85 -14.76 14.57
N ALA A 355 7.06 -14.89 14.03
CA ALA A 355 7.25 -15.11 12.61
C ALA A 355 6.55 -16.41 12.18
N ARG A 356 5.95 -16.35 10.99
CA ARG A 356 5.20 -17.45 10.38
C ARG A 356 5.80 -17.80 9.03
N THR A 357 7.13 -17.96 9.01
CA THR A 357 7.87 -18.39 7.82
C THR A 357 7.52 -19.84 7.52
N PRO A 358 6.99 -20.16 6.32
CA PRO A 358 6.68 -21.54 5.95
C PRO A 358 7.91 -22.45 6.08
N ALA A 359 7.75 -23.62 6.67
CA ALA A 359 8.77 -24.66 6.62
C ALA A 359 8.89 -25.23 5.19
N VAL A 360 10.02 -25.87 4.85
CA VAL A 360 10.23 -26.46 3.50
C VAL A 360 9.19 -27.53 3.16
N SER A 361 8.65 -28.22 4.16
CA SER A 361 7.57 -29.20 4.03
C SER A 361 6.17 -28.59 4.03
N SER A 362 6.05 -27.29 4.25
CA SER A 362 4.76 -26.61 4.36
C SER A 362 4.00 -26.64 3.04
N PRO A 363 2.67 -26.86 3.05
CA PRO A 363 1.86 -26.76 1.84
C PRO A 363 1.79 -25.34 1.25
N LEU A 364 2.33 -24.34 1.96
CA LEU A 364 2.39 -22.95 1.52
C LEU A 364 3.58 -22.64 0.59
N MET A 365 4.60 -23.51 0.60
CA MET A 365 5.81 -23.35 -0.24
C MET A 365 5.43 -23.39 -1.72
N ASP A 366 5.85 -22.38 -2.48
CA ASP A 366 5.63 -22.25 -3.94
C ASP A 366 4.17 -22.41 -4.41
N ALA A 367 3.19 -22.26 -3.51
CA ALA A 367 1.77 -22.47 -3.79
C ALA A 367 1.04 -21.19 -4.25
N GLY A 368 1.72 -20.04 -4.19
CA GLY A 368 1.20 -18.75 -4.61
C GLY A 368 1.10 -18.59 -6.13
N ALA A 369 0.36 -17.56 -6.56
CA ALA A 369 0.29 -17.11 -7.94
C ALA A 369 1.14 -15.86 -8.17
N PHE A 370 1.56 -15.65 -9.42
CA PHE A 370 2.10 -14.38 -9.91
C PHE A 370 0.98 -13.48 -10.45
N PRO A 371 1.17 -12.14 -10.47
CA PRO A 371 0.30 -11.24 -11.23
C PRO A 371 0.28 -11.64 -12.72
N GLN A 372 -0.92 -11.70 -13.32
CA GLN A 372 -1.09 -12.12 -14.71
C GLN A 372 -1.60 -10.98 -15.59
N THR A 373 -1.28 -11.02 -16.89
CA THR A 373 -1.79 -10.06 -17.86
C THR A 373 -3.33 -10.08 -17.90
N GLY A 374 -3.96 -8.90 -17.82
CA GLY A 374 -5.43 -8.76 -17.75
C GLY A 374 -6.02 -9.00 -16.36
N HIS A 375 -5.20 -9.45 -15.43
CA HIS A 375 -5.52 -9.80 -14.05
C HIS A 375 -4.47 -9.23 -13.09
N PRO A 376 -4.15 -7.91 -13.19
CA PRO A 376 -3.12 -7.33 -12.37
C PRO A 376 -3.61 -7.24 -10.92
N TRP A 377 -2.75 -7.65 -10.00
CA TRP A 377 -2.85 -7.38 -8.58
C TRP A 377 -1.45 -7.04 -8.08
N PHE A 378 -1.36 -6.45 -6.89
CA PHE A 378 -0.10 -5.94 -6.38
C PHE A 378 0.72 -7.02 -5.67
N LEU A 379 1.89 -7.31 -6.23
CA LEU A 379 2.94 -8.09 -5.60
C LEU A 379 4.10 -7.14 -5.27
N SER A 380 4.39 -7.00 -3.98
CA SER A 380 5.54 -6.23 -3.50
C SER A 380 6.87 -6.91 -3.89
N ASP A 381 7.95 -6.14 -4.01
CA ASP A 381 9.29 -6.71 -4.26
C ASP A 381 9.84 -7.52 -3.07
N THR A 382 9.43 -7.19 -1.83
CA THR A 382 9.92 -7.82 -0.60
C THR A 382 8.80 -8.30 0.33
N ASP A 383 9.04 -9.42 1.03
CA ASP A 383 8.21 -10.00 2.09
C ASP A 383 8.26 -9.17 3.39
N LEU A 384 7.57 -9.62 4.44
CA LEU A 384 7.52 -8.94 5.74
C LEU A 384 8.88 -8.80 6.45
N ARG A 385 9.93 -9.52 6.02
CA ARG A 385 11.31 -9.43 6.55
C ARG A 385 12.26 -8.72 5.61
N GLY A 386 11.75 -8.11 4.53
CA GLY A 386 12.61 -7.44 3.54
C GLY A 386 13.30 -8.42 2.58
N LEU A 387 12.90 -9.69 2.56
CA LEU A 387 13.44 -10.68 1.65
C LEU A 387 12.71 -10.60 0.30
N THR A 388 13.41 -10.78 -0.82
CA THR A 388 12.77 -10.82 -2.14
C THR A 388 11.59 -11.78 -2.17
N ARG A 389 10.45 -11.33 -2.70
CA ARG A 389 9.14 -12.00 -2.71
C ARG A 389 8.96 -13.07 -3.80
N VAL A 390 9.91 -13.16 -4.71
CA VAL A 390 9.97 -14.23 -5.69
C VAL A 390 11.30 -14.92 -5.48
N ARG A 391 11.23 -16.15 -4.97
CA ARG A 391 12.38 -17.03 -4.79
C ARG A 391 12.10 -18.32 -5.55
N ASP A 392 13.11 -18.81 -6.25
CA ASP A 392 12.99 -20.01 -7.08
C ASP A 392 11.92 -19.90 -8.17
N GLU A 393 11.03 -20.90 -8.25
CA GLU A 393 10.00 -21.03 -9.30
C GLU A 393 8.65 -20.43 -8.87
N GLY A 394 8.51 -20.02 -7.61
CA GLY A 394 7.23 -19.71 -7.00
C GLY A 394 7.20 -18.48 -6.09
N ILE A 395 6.04 -18.31 -5.46
CA ILE A 395 5.77 -17.33 -4.40
C ILE A 395 5.13 -18.14 -3.27
N GLU A 396 5.52 -17.92 -2.02
CA GLU A 396 4.81 -18.56 -0.92
C GLU A 396 3.47 -17.90 -0.60
N ILE A 397 2.51 -18.71 -0.17
CA ILE A 397 1.25 -18.21 0.41
C ILE A 397 1.56 -17.64 1.80
N GLY A 398 1.22 -16.37 2.03
CA GLY A 398 1.39 -15.67 3.30
C GLY A 398 2.42 -14.52 3.28
N ALA A 399 2.68 -13.94 4.45
CA ALA A 399 3.48 -12.72 4.63
C ALA A 399 5.01 -12.93 4.53
N TYR A 400 5.47 -14.18 4.55
CA TYR A 400 6.88 -14.53 4.63
C TYR A 400 7.27 -15.46 3.50
N GLU A 401 8.50 -15.28 3.02
CA GLU A 401 9.17 -16.20 2.12
C GLU A 401 10.19 -17.04 2.90
N ASN A 402 10.43 -18.28 2.48
CA ASN A 402 11.51 -19.08 3.04
C ASN A 402 12.77 -19.00 2.15
N ASN A 403 13.95 -19.16 2.74
CA ASN A 403 15.21 -19.27 2.00
C ASN A 403 15.71 -20.71 2.01
N THR A 404 15.28 -21.50 1.04
CA THR A 404 15.69 -22.91 0.93
C THR A 404 17.03 -23.09 0.17
N LEU A 405 17.49 -22.04 -0.52
CA LEU A 405 18.53 -22.17 -1.56
C LEU A 405 19.97 -22.24 -1.09
N LEU A 406 20.32 -21.83 0.13
CA LEU A 406 21.75 -21.72 0.45
C LEU A 406 22.49 -23.08 0.49
N PHE A 407 21.76 -24.21 0.56
CA PHE A 407 22.33 -25.57 0.51
C PHE A 407 21.38 -26.63 -0.11
N SER A 408 20.47 -26.24 -1.01
CA SER A 408 19.47 -27.17 -1.56
C SER A 408 20.11 -28.32 -2.35
N ASP A 409 21.29 -28.12 -2.94
CA ASP A 409 22.06 -29.17 -3.60
C ASP A 409 22.93 -29.99 -2.64
N ARG A 410 23.02 -29.63 -1.35
CA ARG A 410 23.93 -30.25 -0.36
C ARG A 410 25.38 -30.36 -0.83
N PHE A 411 25.83 -29.49 -1.73
CA PHE A 411 27.12 -29.59 -2.42
C PHE A 411 27.27 -30.83 -3.32
N GLU A 412 26.19 -31.51 -3.68
CA GLU A 412 26.20 -32.73 -4.52
C GLU A 412 26.37 -32.43 -6.02
N SER A 413 26.36 -31.17 -6.44
CA SER A 413 26.53 -30.77 -7.85
C SER A 413 27.97 -30.51 -8.30
N ALA A 414 28.97 -30.77 -7.44
CA ALA A 414 30.38 -30.62 -7.76
C ALA A 414 31.08 -31.95 -8.12
N LEU A 415 30.55 -32.72 -9.09
CA LEU A 415 31.27 -33.85 -9.72
C LEU A 415 30.95 -34.02 -11.20
#